data_AF-A0A645ALJ0-F1
#
_entry.id   AF-A0A645ALJ0-F1
#
_cell.length_a   1.000
_cell.length_b   1.000
_cell.length_c   1.000
_cell.angle_alpha   90.00
_cell.angle_beta   90.00
_cell.angle_gamma   90.00
#
_symmetry.space_group_name_H-M   'P 1'
#
loop_
_entity.id
_entity.type
_entity.pdbx_description
1 polymer ?
#
loop_
_entity_poly.entity_id
_entity_poly.type
_entity_poly.pdbx_seq_one_letter_code
_entity_poly.pdbx_strand_id
1 'polypeptide(L)'
;MFSDGVLCDFGIITPEQLATFPHGTGCYLWLRETWEAIDLSAREPARKSALELQEDALFHLYVGLLRLRRGEEAAAFEEIQVKAAQCVLALLQGDSADAFSPLRRAEQNTPPELLRRLMPGYGRSRAAAEYLLELLPAQQHAPLYRAVQGLLDVSRKQKAE
;
A
#
# COMPACT_ATOMS: atom_id res chain seq x y z
N MET A 1 -0.84 -23.16 -13.78
CA MET A 1 0.59 -23.43 -13.57
C MET A 1 0.99 -24.56 -14.50
N PHE A 2 2.09 -24.41 -15.22
CA PHE A 2 2.65 -25.45 -16.07
C PHE A 2 3.30 -26.56 -15.23
N SER A 3 3.58 -27.71 -15.85
CA SER A 3 4.15 -28.88 -15.18
C SER A 3 5.56 -28.66 -14.64
N ASP A 4 6.26 -27.64 -15.13
CA ASP A 4 7.57 -27.19 -14.66
C ASP A 4 7.49 -26.22 -13.45
N GLY A 5 6.27 -25.92 -12.98
CA GLY A 5 6.03 -25.00 -11.87
C GLY A 5 5.92 -23.53 -12.27
N VAL A 6 5.97 -23.19 -13.57
CA VAL A 6 5.80 -21.81 -14.02
C VAL A 6 4.32 -21.43 -13.99
N LEU A 7 3.98 -20.36 -13.26
CA LEU A 7 2.67 -19.73 -13.38
C LEU A 7 2.64 -18.86 -14.63
N CYS A 8 1.73 -19.18 -15.55
CA CYS A 8 1.40 -18.33 -16.67
C CYS A 8 -0.02 -17.82 -16.48
N ASP A 9 -0.13 -16.50 -16.51
CA ASP A 9 -1.37 -15.77 -16.60
C ASP A 9 -1.37 -15.02 -17.94
N PHE A 10 -2.48 -15.05 -18.65
CA PHE A 10 -2.65 -14.33 -19.91
C PHE A 10 -4.08 -13.85 -20.06
N GLY A 11 -4.23 -12.62 -20.55
CA GLY A 11 -5.50 -12.03 -20.90
C GLY A 11 -5.65 -11.98 -22.42
N ILE A 12 -6.85 -12.27 -22.92
CA ILE A 12 -7.25 -11.93 -24.28
C ILE A 12 -7.96 -10.59 -24.18
N ILE A 13 -7.38 -9.56 -24.79
CA ILE A 13 -7.88 -8.18 -24.72
C ILE A 13 -8.00 -7.61 -26.12
N THR A 14 -8.98 -6.73 -26.32
CA THR A 14 -9.08 -5.91 -27.53
C THR A 14 -8.23 -4.64 -27.37
N PRO A 15 -7.87 -3.97 -28.49
CA PRO A 15 -7.23 -2.66 -28.45
C PRO A 15 -7.98 -1.63 -27.59
N GLU A 16 -9.31 -1.62 -27.69
CA GLU A 16 -10.17 -0.70 -26.95
C GLU A 16 -10.12 -1.01 -25.45
N GLN A 17 -10.10 -2.28 -25.07
CA GLN A 17 -9.97 -2.68 -23.67
C GLN A 17 -8.60 -2.29 -23.10
N LEU A 18 -7.51 -2.49 -23.85
CA LEU A 18 -6.17 -2.09 -23.41
C LEU A 18 -6.11 -0.59 -23.05
N ALA A 19 -6.85 0.25 -23.77
CA ALA A 19 -6.92 1.68 -23.49
C ALA A 19 -7.67 2.05 -22.19
N THR A 20 -8.34 1.10 -21.52
CA THR A 20 -9.18 1.38 -20.35
C THR A 20 -8.53 1.08 -19.00
N PHE A 21 -7.49 0.25 -18.95
CA PHE A 21 -6.87 -0.16 -17.69
C PHE A 21 -5.38 0.18 -17.62
N PRO A 22 -4.85 0.40 -16.40
CA PRO A 22 -3.43 0.70 -16.25
C PRO A 22 -2.54 -0.50 -16.60
N HIS A 23 -1.46 -0.26 -17.32
CA HIS A 23 -0.49 -1.27 -17.71
C HIS A 23 0.92 -0.67 -17.85
N GLY A 24 1.94 -1.50 -17.63
CA GLY A 24 3.34 -1.12 -17.93
C GLY A 24 3.63 -1.21 -19.43
N THR A 25 4.82 -0.80 -19.84
CA THR A 25 5.25 -0.87 -21.25
C THR A 25 5.15 -2.30 -21.78
N GLY A 26 4.39 -2.48 -22.86
CA GLY A 26 4.29 -3.74 -23.58
C GLY A 26 5.30 -3.85 -24.72
N CYS A 27 5.42 -5.05 -25.27
CA CYS A 27 6.17 -5.30 -26.50
C CYS A 27 5.47 -6.36 -27.36
N TYR A 28 5.65 -6.27 -28.67
CA TYR A 28 5.17 -7.30 -29.60
C TYR A 28 6.17 -8.46 -29.62
N LEU A 29 5.70 -9.65 -29.21
CA LEU A 29 6.44 -10.90 -29.41
C LEU A 29 6.19 -11.50 -30.80
N TRP A 30 4.99 -11.26 -31.34
CA TRP A 30 4.58 -11.64 -32.68
C TRP A 30 3.47 -10.70 -33.15
N LEU A 31 3.45 -10.40 -34.45
CA LEU A 31 2.43 -9.56 -35.07
C LEU A 31 2.07 -10.14 -36.44
N ARG A 32 0.77 -10.24 -36.73
CA ARG A 32 0.31 -10.61 -38.07
C ARG A 32 0.57 -9.46 -39.05
N GLU A 33 1.02 -9.76 -40.27
CA GLU A 33 1.35 -8.73 -41.28
C GLU A 33 0.22 -7.74 -41.57
N THR A 34 -1.03 -8.20 -41.52
CA THR A 34 -2.21 -7.34 -41.76
C THR A 34 -2.74 -6.64 -40.51
N TRP A 35 -2.06 -6.75 -39.37
CA TRP A 35 -2.49 -6.14 -38.12
C TRP A 35 -1.91 -4.74 -37.98
N GLU A 36 -2.77 -3.76 -37.69
CA GLU A 36 -2.34 -2.40 -37.38
C GLU A 36 -1.81 -2.36 -35.94
N ALA A 37 -0.54 -1.97 -35.78
CA ALA A 37 0.08 -1.89 -34.46
C ALA A 37 -0.66 -0.88 -33.57
N ILE A 38 -1.01 -1.31 -32.37
CA ILE A 38 -1.61 -0.48 -31.32
C ILE A 38 -0.53 0.09 -30.39
N ASP A 39 -0.86 1.18 -29.70
CA ASP A 39 0.03 1.77 -28.70
C ASP A 39 0.18 0.84 -27.48
N LEU A 40 1.42 0.46 -27.19
CA LEU A 40 1.80 -0.37 -26.04
C LEU A 40 2.66 0.41 -25.02
N SER A 41 2.72 1.75 -25.15
CA SER A 41 3.40 2.59 -24.17
C SER A 41 2.75 2.44 -22.80
N ALA A 42 3.53 2.61 -21.73
CA ALA A 42 3.01 2.46 -20.38
C ALA A 42 1.86 3.45 -20.12
N ARG A 43 0.78 2.94 -19.54
CA ARG A 43 -0.33 3.73 -19.02
C ARG A 43 -0.46 3.45 -17.53
N GLU A 44 0.41 4.09 -16.76
CA GLU A 44 0.46 3.90 -15.31
C GLU A 44 -0.74 4.56 -14.59
N PRO A 45 -1.17 4.03 -13.43
CA PRO A 45 -2.20 4.69 -12.64
C PRO A 45 -1.73 6.05 -12.12
N ALA A 46 -2.67 6.98 -11.92
CA ALA A 46 -2.38 8.26 -11.32
C ALA A 46 -1.86 8.08 -9.88
N ARG A 47 -0.74 8.73 -9.56
CA ARG A 47 -0.19 8.74 -8.20
C ARG A 47 -1.04 9.63 -7.31
N LYS A 48 -1.34 9.14 -6.10
CA LYS A 48 -1.98 9.95 -5.06
C LYS A 48 -1.05 11.07 -4.61
N SER A 49 -1.62 12.21 -4.27
CA SER A 49 -0.89 13.30 -3.64
C SER A 49 -0.40 12.92 -2.24
N ALA A 50 0.60 13.64 -1.75
CA ALA A 50 1.09 13.44 -0.38
C ALA A 50 -0.02 13.65 0.66
N LEU A 51 -0.95 14.58 0.43
CA LEU A 51 -2.08 14.83 1.33
C LEU A 51 -3.04 13.63 1.35
N GLU A 52 -3.45 13.13 0.18
CA GLU A 52 -4.33 11.96 0.09
C GLU A 52 -3.71 10.72 0.75
N LEU A 53 -2.40 10.49 0.55
CA LEU A 53 -1.70 9.37 1.19
C LEU A 53 -1.68 9.49 2.72
N GLN A 54 -1.48 10.70 3.24
CA GLN A 54 -1.50 10.95 4.68
C GLN A 54 -2.91 10.74 5.26
N GLU A 55 -3.95 11.24 4.59
CA GLU A 55 -5.34 11.09 5.01
C GLU A 55 -5.78 9.62 4.99
N ASP A 56 -5.45 8.88 3.94
CA ASP A 56 -5.72 7.45 3.83
C ASP A 56 -4.99 6.64 4.91
N ALA A 57 -3.71 6.94 5.15
CA ALA A 57 -2.93 6.29 6.20
C ALA A 57 -3.59 6.47 7.57
N LEU A 58 -3.99 7.71 7.91
CA LEU A 58 -4.67 8.00 9.17
C LEU A 58 -6.04 7.33 9.27
N PHE A 59 -6.79 7.26 8.16
CA PHE A 59 -8.06 6.55 8.10
C PHE A 59 -7.89 5.06 8.42
N HIS A 60 -6.93 4.40 7.75
CA HIS A 60 -6.63 2.98 7.97
C HIS A 60 -6.10 2.71 9.38
N LEU A 61 -5.26 3.60 9.93
CA LEU A 61 -4.83 3.52 11.33
C LEU A 61 -6.02 3.62 12.30
N TYR A 62 -6.93 4.57 12.07
CA TYR A 62 -8.10 4.76 12.92
C TYR A 62 -9.02 3.53 12.91
N VAL A 63 -9.40 3.06 11.72
CA VAL A 63 -10.24 1.87 11.56
C VAL A 63 -9.55 0.64 12.15
N GLY A 64 -8.28 0.43 11.84
CA GLY A 64 -7.50 -0.71 12.32
C GLY A 64 -7.36 -0.74 13.85
N LEU A 65 -7.14 0.41 14.49
CA LEU A 65 -7.08 0.48 15.96
C LEU A 65 -8.43 0.22 16.63
N LEU A 66 -9.54 0.66 16.02
CA LEU A 66 -10.89 0.32 16.49
C LEU A 66 -11.16 -1.18 16.36
N ARG A 67 -10.74 -1.81 15.26
CA ARG A 67 -10.81 -3.27 15.07
C ARG A 67 -10.01 -4.02 16.13
N LEU A 68 -8.78 -3.57 16.40
CA LEU A 68 -7.92 -4.17 17.41
C LEU A 68 -8.56 -4.14 18.81
N ARG A 69 -9.23 -3.04 19.18
CA ARG A 69 -9.97 -2.94 20.45
C ARG A 69 -11.13 -3.92 20.58
N ARG A 70 -11.71 -4.36 19.47
CA ARG A 70 -12.77 -5.38 19.45
C ARG A 70 -12.21 -6.81 19.39
N GLY A 71 -10.89 -6.98 19.38
CA GLY A 71 -10.25 -8.29 19.24
C GLY A 71 -10.22 -8.82 17.79
N GLU A 72 -10.52 -7.98 16.80
CA GLU A 72 -10.49 -8.35 15.38
C GLU A 72 -9.05 -8.27 14.82
N GLU A 73 -8.14 -9.10 15.33
CA GLU A 73 -6.69 -8.97 15.06
C GLU A 73 -6.31 -9.09 13.57
N ALA A 74 -6.90 -10.03 12.83
CA ALA A 74 -6.63 -10.20 11.40
C ALA A 74 -7.07 -9.00 10.56
N ALA A 75 -8.26 -8.46 10.85
CA ALA A 75 -8.75 -7.28 10.16
C ALA A 75 -7.96 -6.01 10.57
N ALA A 76 -7.52 -5.91 11.82
CA ALA A 76 -6.62 -4.85 12.26
C ALA A 76 -5.24 -4.94 11.58
N PHE A 77 -4.73 -6.17 11.37
CA PHE A 77 -3.49 -6.41 10.64
C PHE A 77 -3.60 -5.93 9.18
N GLU A 78 -4.67 -6.28 8.47
CA GLU A 78 -4.89 -5.83 7.09
C GLU A 78 -4.95 -4.30 7.00
N GLU A 79 -5.72 -3.65 7.88
CA GLU A 79 -5.86 -2.19 7.87
C GLU A 79 -4.53 -1.49 8.19
N ILE A 80 -3.83 -1.90 9.24
CA ILE A 80 -2.63 -1.19 9.73
C ILE A 80 -1.39 -1.58 8.92
N GLN A 81 -1.08 -2.87 8.87
CA GLN A 81 0.21 -3.34 8.37
C GLN A 81 0.20 -3.56 6.85
N VAL A 82 -0.95 -3.58 6.19
CA VAL A 82 -1.02 -3.64 4.74
C VAL A 82 -1.42 -2.28 4.17
N LYS A 83 -2.63 -1.79 4.48
CA LYS A 83 -3.16 -0.59 3.83
C LYS A 83 -2.48 0.70 4.30
N ALA A 84 -2.44 0.96 5.62
CA ALA A 84 -1.76 2.16 6.13
C ALA A 84 -0.26 2.15 5.82
N ALA A 85 0.40 0.98 5.95
CA ALA A 85 1.80 0.83 5.59
C ALA A 85 2.09 1.13 4.11
N GLN A 86 1.22 0.70 3.18
CA GLN A 86 1.35 1.06 1.77
C GLN A 86 1.26 2.57 1.54
N CYS A 87 0.29 3.25 2.18
CA CYS A 87 0.16 4.70 2.08
C CYS A 87 1.40 5.44 2.58
N VAL A 88 1.90 5.07 3.77
CA VAL A 88 3.12 5.67 4.35
C VAL A 88 4.36 5.35 3.49
N LEU A 89 4.47 4.13 2.97
CA LEU A 89 5.60 3.73 2.14
C LEU A 89 5.61 4.50 0.82
N ALA A 90 4.46 4.64 0.15
CA ALA A 90 4.32 5.47 -1.04
C ALA A 90 4.70 6.93 -0.76
N LEU A 91 4.27 7.48 0.38
CA LEU A 91 4.61 8.84 0.80
C LEU A 91 6.13 9.02 0.98
N LEU A 92 6.79 8.06 1.63
CA LEU A 92 8.24 8.10 1.88
C LEU A 92 9.07 7.92 0.60
N GLN A 93 8.62 7.04 -0.29
CA GLN A 93 9.29 6.78 -1.56
C GLN A 93 9.08 7.91 -2.58
N GLY A 94 7.98 8.67 -2.47
CA GLY A 94 7.68 9.79 -3.37
C GLY A 94 7.70 9.35 -4.83
N ASP A 95 8.49 10.05 -5.66
CA ASP A 95 8.57 9.75 -7.09
C ASP A 95 9.22 8.39 -7.41
N SER A 96 9.94 7.79 -6.46
CA SER A 96 10.55 6.47 -6.60
C SER A 96 9.58 5.31 -6.29
N ALA A 97 8.37 5.62 -5.81
CA ALA A 97 7.34 4.62 -5.59
C ALA A 97 6.90 3.98 -6.92
N ASP A 98 6.80 2.66 -6.94
CA ASP A 98 6.20 1.95 -8.08
C ASP A 98 4.72 2.32 -8.20
N ALA A 99 4.28 2.68 -9.41
CA ALA A 99 2.94 3.22 -9.63
C ALA A 99 1.83 2.22 -9.30
N PHE A 100 2.09 0.91 -9.40
CA PHE A 100 1.09 -0.13 -9.15
C PHE A 100 1.07 -0.55 -7.68
N SER A 101 2.23 -0.61 -7.03
CA SER A 101 2.31 -0.92 -5.60
C SER A 101 3.63 -0.45 -4.99
N PRO A 102 3.61 0.37 -3.92
CA PRO A 102 4.83 0.82 -3.25
C PRO A 102 5.61 -0.33 -2.58
N LEU A 103 4.99 -1.51 -2.42
CA LEU A 103 5.65 -2.71 -1.91
C LEU A 103 6.55 -3.38 -2.96
N ARG A 104 6.30 -3.15 -4.25
CA ARG A 104 7.05 -3.80 -5.32
C ARG A 104 8.48 -3.25 -5.33
N ARG A 105 9.45 -4.11 -5.02
CA ARG A 105 10.88 -3.78 -4.93
C ARG A 105 11.18 -2.75 -3.83
N ALA A 106 10.35 -2.67 -2.79
CA ALA A 106 10.55 -1.72 -1.70
C ALA A 106 11.94 -1.82 -1.06
N GLU A 107 12.51 -3.02 -1.01
CA GLU A 107 13.85 -3.30 -0.48
C GLU A 107 14.98 -2.58 -1.23
N GLN A 108 14.74 -2.16 -2.49
CA GLN A 108 15.73 -1.41 -3.29
C GLN A 108 15.75 0.08 -2.91
N ASN A 109 14.61 0.60 -2.45
CA ASN A 109 14.39 2.05 -2.27
C ASN A 109 14.04 2.41 -0.82
N THR A 110 14.04 1.45 0.10
CA THR A 110 13.64 1.65 1.50
C THR A 110 14.52 0.82 2.43
N PRO A 111 15.06 1.41 3.52
CA PRO A 111 15.88 0.67 4.48
C PRO A 111 15.13 -0.55 5.06
N PRO A 112 15.75 -1.74 5.15
CA PRO A 112 15.10 -2.94 5.67
C PRO A 112 14.54 -2.77 7.09
N GLU A 113 15.23 -2.01 7.95
CA GLU A 113 14.76 -1.75 9.31
C GLU A 113 13.49 -0.89 9.35
N LEU A 114 13.29 -0.02 8.37
CA LEU A 114 12.05 0.74 8.24
C LEU A 114 10.91 -0.21 7.87
N LEU A 115 11.10 -1.08 6.86
CA LEU A 115 10.10 -2.07 6.44
C LEU A 115 9.68 -2.99 7.59
N ARG A 116 10.65 -3.48 8.38
CA ARG A 116 10.38 -4.32 9.55
C ARG A 116 9.56 -3.61 10.63
N ARG A 117 9.71 -2.29 10.78
CA ARG A 117 8.93 -1.50 11.74
C ARG A 117 7.54 -1.13 11.21
N LEU A 118 7.39 -0.92 9.90
CA LEU A 118 6.07 -0.72 9.27
C LEU A 118 5.21 -1.99 9.34
N MET A 119 5.83 -3.15 9.08
CA MET A 119 5.14 -4.44 8.95
C MET A 119 5.79 -5.51 9.84
N PRO A 120 5.74 -5.36 11.18
CA PRO A 120 6.39 -6.28 12.12
C PRO A 120 5.75 -7.68 12.21
N GLY A 121 4.62 -7.90 11.55
CA GLY A 121 3.92 -9.19 11.50
C GLY A 121 2.71 -9.29 12.43
N TYR A 122 2.05 -10.44 12.38
CA TYR A 122 0.82 -10.71 13.12
C TYR A 122 1.00 -10.55 14.64
N GLY A 123 -0.04 -10.07 15.34
CA GLY A 123 0.01 -9.77 16.77
C GLY A 123 0.81 -8.50 17.16
N ARG A 124 1.41 -7.80 16.18
CA ARG A 124 2.22 -6.59 16.40
C ARG A 124 1.60 -5.30 15.83
N SER A 125 0.32 -5.34 15.44
CA SER A 125 -0.36 -4.21 14.78
C SER A 125 -0.38 -2.92 15.59
N ARG A 126 -0.42 -2.99 16.91
CA ARG A 126 -0.29 -1.80 17.76
C ARG A 126 1.06 -1.11 17.60
N ALA A 127 2.15 -1.87 17.67
CA ALA A 127 3.49 -1.32 17.53
C ALA A 127 3.71 -0.75 16.12
N ALA A 128 3.15 -1.40 15.10
CA ALA A 128 3.11 -0.86 13.74
C ALA A 128 2.36 0.48 13.67
N ALA A 129 1.18 0.57 14.27
CA ALA A 129 0.37 1.79 14.27
C ALA A 129 1.06 2.97 14.98
N GLU A 130 1.74 2.71 16.10
CA GLU A 130 2.55 3.73 16.78
C GLU A 130 3.64 4.26 15.85
N TYR A 131 4.40 3.37 15.21
CA TYR A 131 5.47 3.78 14.30
C TYR A 131 4.96 4.49 13.04
N LEU A 132 3.87 4.00 12.45
CA LEU A 132 3.25 4.63 11.27
C LEU A 132 2.78 6.05 11.58
N LEU A 133 2.19 6.29 12.76
CA LEU A 133 1.76 7.62 13.18
C LEU A 133 2.94 8.58 13.37
N GLU A 134 4.07 8.11 13.91
CA GLU A 134 5.31 8.90 14.05
C GLU A 134 5.84 9.44 12.71
N LEU A 135 5.54 8.73 11.61
CA LEU A 135 5.94 9.10 10.25
C LEU A 135 5.00 10.11 9.57
N LEU A 136 3.94 10.55 10.27
CA LEU A 136 2.92 11.47 9.75
C LEU A 136 2.86 12.83 10.49
N PRO A 137 3.99 13.50 10.84
CA PRO A 137 3.98 14.69 11.68
C PRO A 137 3.27 15.90 11.05
N ALA A 138 3.19 15.94 9.71
CA ALA A 138 2.51 17.01 8.98
C ALA A 138 1.02 17.12 9.35
N GLN A 139 0.39 16.02 9.77
CA GLN A 139 -1.03 15.96 10.10
C GLN A 139 -1.32 16.12 11.61
N GLN A 140 -0.34 16.49 12.44
CA GLN A 140 -0.50 16.53 13.90
C GLN A 140 -1.68 17.39 14.42
N HIS A 141 -2.11 18.39 13.64
CA HIS A 141 -3.25 19.24 13.98
C HIS A 141 -4.59 18.73 13.46
N ALA A 142 -4.58 17.76 12.53
CA ALA A 142 -5.79 17.18 11.97
C ALA A 142 -6.60 16.43 13.05
N PRO A 143 -7.93 16.57 13.08
CA PRO A 143 -8.78 15.85 14.03
C PRO A 143 -8.56 14.34 14.01
N LEU A 144 -8.37 13.76 12.82
CA LEU A 144 -8.17 12.32 12.66
C LEU A 144 -6.83 11.85 13.26
N TYR A 145 -5.75 12.63 13.09
CA TYR A 145 -4.47 12.34 13.74
C TYR A 145 -4.62 12.27 15.26
N ARG A 146 -5.29 13.27 15.85
CA ARG A 146 -5.56 13.31 17.29
C ARG A 146 -6.43 12.15 17.76
N ALA A 147 -7.41 11.73 16.96
CA ALA A 147 -8.23 10.58 17.26
C ALA A 147 -7.41 9.28 17.27
N VAL A 148 -6.54 9.06 16.28
CA VAL A 148 -5.62 7.92 16.24
C VAL A 148 -4.68 7.94 17.45
N GLN A 149 -4.10 9.10 17.77
CA GLN A 149 -3.24 9.27 18.94
C GLN A 149 -3.97 8.91 20.24
N GLY A 150 -5.19 9.43 20.43
CA GLY A 150 -6.02 9.08 21.59
C GLY A 150 -6.35 7.59 21.67
N LEU A 151 -6.52 6.92 20.53
CA LEU A 151 -6.73 5.46 20.51
C LEU A 151 -5.50 4.69 21.01
N LEU A 152 -4.31 5.16 20.66
CA LEU A 152 -3.04 4.61 21.13
C LEU A 152 -2.82 4.91 22.62
N ASP A 153 -3.12 6.10 23.12
CA ASP A 153 -2.83 6.45 24.52
C ASP A 153 -3.66 5.67 25.54
N VAL A 154 -4.97 5.49 25.30
CA VAL A 154 -5.89 4.81 26.25
C VAL A 154 -5.46 3.36 26.50
N SER A 155 -5.00 2.68 25.47
CA SER A 155 -4.60 1.27 25.58
C SER A 155 -3.21 1.08 26.19
N ARG A 156 -2.40 2.14 26.37
CA ARG A 156 -1.18 2.06 27.19
C ARG A 156 -1.53 2.01 28.68
N LYS A 157 -2.57 2.73 29.09
CA LYS A 157 -3.04 2.75 30.48
C LYS A 157 -3.64 1.39 30.91
N GLN A 158 -4.37 0.72 30.02
CA GLN A 158 -4.97 -0.59 30.29
C GLN A 158 -3.97 -1.77 30.45
N LYS A 159 -2.69 -1.59 30.10
CA LYS A 159 -1.63 -2.60 30.29
C LYS A 159 -0.77 -2.37 31.54
N ALA A 160 -0.94 -1.23 32.21
CA ALA A 160 -0.15 -0.83 33.37
C ALA A 160 -0.88 -1.06 34.72
N GLU A 161 -2.15 -1.50 34.65
CA GLU A 161 -2.98 -1.96 35.77
C GLU A 161 -3.10 -3.49 35.72
#